data_AF-A0A937Z991-F1
#
_entry.id   AF-A0A937Z991-F1
#
_cell.length_a   1.000
_cell.length_b   1.000
_cell.length_c   1.000
_cell.angle_alpha   90.00
_cell.angle_beta   90.00
_cell.angle_gamma   90.00
#
_symmetry.space_group_name_H-M   'P 1'
#
loop_
_entity.id
_entity.type
_entity.pdbx_description
1 polymer ?
#
loop_
_entity_poly.entity_id
_entity_poly.type
_entity_poly.pdbx_seq_one_letter_code
_entity_poly.pdbx_strand_id
1 'polypeptide(L)'
;MKRSPGSKPARANGVSADAIKLAAEIEREFAKHDDAISPEAMQALMGALCRVYSVQVENGGKHTPIVEGQSVSPTAVMVTASGLLRAANLAVFELGMWQSWTGR
;
A
#
# COMPACT_ATOMS: atom_id res chain seq x y z
N MET A 1 14.29 -31.43 -13.76
CA MET A 1 14.09 -30.14 -13.04
C MET A 1 13.11 -29.30 -13.86
N LYS A 2 11.82 -29.27 -13.48
CA LYS A 2 10.75 -28.61 -14.25
C LYS A 2 10.76 -27.11 -13.97
N ARG A 3 10.81 -26.28 -15.02
CA ARG A 3 10.73 -24.81 -14.93
C ARG A 3 9.33 -24.42 -14.48
N SER A 4 9.24 -23.63 -13.41
CA SER A 4 7.98 -23.06 -12.92
C SER A 4 7.44 -22.07 -13.97
N PRO A 5 6.12 -22.04 -14.27
CA PRO A 5 5.57 -21.07 -15.21
C PRO A 5 5.66 -19.68 -14.59
N GLY A 6 6.32 -18.76 -15.29
CA GLY A 6 6.43 -17.36 -14.89
C GLY A 6 5.05 -16.75 -14.66
N SER A 7 4.93 -15.93 -13.62
CA SER A 7 3.73 -15.12 -13.40
C SER A 7 3.47 -14.29 -14.65
N LYS A 8 2.24 -14.38 -15.19
CA LYS A 8 1.81 -13.47 -16.23
C LYS A 8 1.93 -12.05 -15.67
N PRO A 9 2.60 -11.11 -16.37
CA PRO A 9 2.51 -9.71 -15.98
C PRO A 9 1.04 -9.32 -16.02
N ALA A 10 0.53 -8.81 -14.90
CA ALA A 10 -0.81 -8.27 -14.82
C ALA A 10 -0.97 -7.24 -15.96
N ARG A 11 -2.13 -7.24 -16.63
CA ARG A 11 -2.42 -6.23 -17.66
C ARG A 11 -2.29 -4.85 -17.01
N ALA A 12 -1.18 -4.17 -17.25
CA ALA A 12 -1.05 -2.74 -16.98
C ALA A 12 -2.02 -2.03 -17.94
N ASN A 13 -3.26 -1.86 -17.49
CA ASN A 13 -4.19 -0.91 -18.11
C ASN A 13 -3.64 0.50 -17.85
N GLY A 14 -4.03 1.51 -18.66
CA GLY A 14 -3.47 2.87 -18.58
C GLY A 14 -3.40 3.46 -17.17
N VAL A 15 -4.36 3.07 -16.32
CA VAL A 15 -4.42 3.39 -14.88
C VAL A 15 -3.12 3.05 -14.13
N SER A 16 -2.46 1.93 -14.43
CA SER A 16 -1.19 1.55 -13.77
C SER A 16 -0.05 2.50 -14.13
N ALA A 17 0.04 2.91 -15.40
CA ALA A 17 1.05 3.87 -15.86
C ALA A 17 0.79 5.26 -15.26
N ASP A 18 -0.47 5.68 -15.23
CA ASP A 18 -0.89 6.95 -14.64
C ASP A 18 -0.64 6.98 -13.12
N ALA A 19 -0.88 5.88 -12.41
CA ALA A 19 -0.61 5.77 -10.98
C ALA A 19 0.88 5.90 -10.64
N ILE A 20 1.76 5.26 -11.43
CA ILE A 20 3.22 5.39 -11.26
C ILE A 20 3.65 6.84 -11.53
N LYS A 21 3.11 7.47 -12.58
CA LYS A 21 3.39 8.86 -12.90
C LYS A 21 2.95 9.81 -11.78
N LEU A 22 1.74 9.62 -11.26
CA LEU A 22 1.19 10.41 -10.17
C LEU A 22 2.03 10.27 -8.89
N ALA A 23 2.43 9.05 -8.52
CA ALA A 23 3.30 8.83 -7.36
C ALA A 23 4.62 9.60 -7.49
N ALA A 24 5.24 9.57 -8.67
CA ALA A 24 6.47 10.32 -8.93
C ALA A 24 6.25 11.85 -8.91
N GLU A 25 5.08 12.33 -9.31
CA GLU A 25 4.71 13.75 -9.21
C GLU A 25 4.55 14.20 -7.76
N ILE A 26 3.87 13.40 -6.94
CA ILE A 26 3.69 13.67 -5.50
C ILE A 26 5.04 13.78 -4.79
N GLU A 27 5.95 12.83 -5.00
CA GLU A 27 7.29 12.85 -4.39
C GLU A 27 8.10 14.08 -4.82
N ARG A 28 7.98 14.51 -6.09
CA ARG A 28 8.66 15.71 -6.59
C ARG A 28 8.12 17.00 -5.98
N GLU A 29 6.81 17.09 -5.76
CA GLU A 29 6.22 18.24 -5.10
C GLU A 29 6.50 18.23 -3.59
N PHE A 30 6.50 17.05 -2.95
CA PHE A 30 6.83 16.89 -1.54
C PHE A 30 8.26 17.31 -1.21
N ALA A 31 9.20 17.08 -2.14
CA ALA A 31 10.58 17.57 -2.02
C ALA A 31 10.68 19.12 -1.97
N LYS A 32 9.63 19.85 -2.35
CA LYS A 32 9.58 21.32 -2.34
C LYS A 32 8.72 21.86 -1.20
N HIS A 33 7.59 21.20 -0.91
CA HIS A 33 6.59 21.66 0.04
C HIS A 33 5.97 20.47 0.79
N ASP A 34 5.84 20.58 2.11
CA ASP A 34 5.26 19.53 2.94
C ASP A 34 3.76 19.28 2.63
N ASP A 35 3.07 20.27 2.07
CA ASP A 35 1.65 20.22 1.67
C ASP A 35 1.45 19.83 0.19
N ALA A 36 2.27 18.92 -0.33
CA ALA A 36 2.27 18.53 -1.74
C ALA A 36 0.93 17.97 -2.25
N ILE A 37 0.13 17.37 -1.37
CA ILE A 37 -1.23 16.92 -1.67
C ILE A 37 -2.18 17.31 -0.53
N SER A 38 -3.44 17.58 -0.86
CA SER A 38 -4.45 17.86 0.14
C SER A 38 -4.77 16.61 0.99
N PRO A 39 -5.26 16.78 2.22
CA PRO A 39 -5.71 15.66 3.05
C PRO A 39 -6.76 14.78 2.36
N GLU A 40 -7.70 15.37 1.61
CA GLU A 40 -8.76 14.65 0.91
C GLU A 40 -8.19 13.77 -0.21
N ALA A 41 -7.22 14.28 -0.96
CA ALA A 41 -6.53 13.51 -1.99
C ALA A 41 -5.73 12.35 -1.38
N MET A 42 -5.03 12.61 -0.26
CA MET A 42 -4.29 11.57 0.47
C MET A 42 -5.22 10.46 0.97
N GLN A 43 -6.35 10.82 1.57
CA GLN A 43 -7.35 9.86 2.07
C GLN A 43 -7.95 9.02 0.93
N ALA A 44 -8.29 9.65 -0.20
CA ALA A 44 -8.84 8.95 -1.36
C ALA A 44 -7.83 7.94 -1.94
N LEU A 45 -6.57 8.35 -2.10
CA LEU A 45 -5.49 7.47 -2.60
C LEU A 45 -5.26 6.30 -1.64
N MET A 46 -5.09 6.57 -0.35
CA MET A 46 -4.87 5.53 0.65
C MET A 46 -6.03 4.55 0.73
N GLY A 47 -7.28 5.03 0.72
CA GLY A 47 -8.46 4.17 0.75
C GLY A 47 -8.54 3.25 -0.48
N ALA A 48 -8.27 3.78 -1.67
CA ALA A 48 -8.24 3.00 -2.90
C ALA A 48 -7.13 1.95 -2.88
N LEU A 49 -5.91 2.32 -2.47
CA LEU A 49 -4.76 1.42 -2.39
C LEU A 49 -4.97 0.31 -1.36
N CYS A 50 -5.50 0.62 -0.18
CA CYS A 50 -5.85 -0.38 0.83
C CYS A 50 -6.82 -1.42 0.27
N ARG A 51 -7.90 -0.99 -0.41
CA ARG A 51 -8.89 -1.89 -1.00
C ARG A 51 -8.30 -2.76 -2.12
N VAL A 52 -7.49 -2.16 -2.99
CA VAL A 52 -6.88 -2.87 -4.12
C VAL A 52 -5.82 -3.86 -3.64
N TYR A 53 -5.02 -3.49 -2.64
CA TYR A 53 -3.98 -4.35 -2.08
C TYR A 53 -4.58 -5.52 -1.30
N SER A 54 -5.59 -5.28 -0.44
CA SER A 54 -6.21 -6.36 0.35
C SER A 54 -6.80 -7.45 -0.54
N VAL A 55 -7.53 -7.06 -1.59
CA VAL A 55 -8.12 -8.00 -2.56
C VAL A 55 -7.04 -8.77 -3.33
N GLN A 56 -5.92 -8.14 -3.68
CA GLN A 56 -4.80 -8.84 -4.34
C GLN A 56 -4.17 -9.90 -3.43
N VAL A 57 -3.97 -9.57 -2.15
CA VAL A 57 -3.43 -10.52 -1.16
C VAL A 57 -4.39 -11.68 -0.92
N GLU A 58 -5.70 -11.40 -0.79
CA GLU A 58 -6.74 -12.43 -0.66
C GLU A 58 -6.76 -13.38 -1.87
N ASN A 59 -6.50 -12.85 -3.07
CA ASN A 59 -6.38 -13.63 -4.30
C ASN A 59 -5.02 -14.34 -4.48
N GLY A 60 -4.15 -14.32 -3.46
CA GLY A 60 -2.86 -15.02 -3.48
C GLY A 60 -1.70 -14.22 -4.07
N GLY A 61 -1.83 -12.89 -4.19
CA GLY A 61 -0.73 -11.98 -4.52
C GLY A 61 0.43 -12.13 -3.55
N LYS A 62 1.66 -12.13 -4.07
CA LYS A 62 2.89 -12.36 -3.29
C LYS A 62 3.82 -11.15 -3.23
N HIS A 63 3.28 -9.95 -3.40
CA HIS A 63 4.05 -8.72 -3.32
C HIS A 63 3.69 -7.97 -2.03
N THR A 64 4.66 -7.19 -1.55
CA THR A 64 4.46 -6.23 -0.46
C THR A 64 3.78 -4.96 -1.00
N PRO A 65 3.19 -4.11 -0.13
CA PRO A 65 2.54 -2.88 -0.56
C PRO A 65 3.57 -1.78 -0.92
N ILE A 66 4.80 -1.92 -0.44
CA ILE A 66 5.96 -1.07 -0.75
C ILE A 66 7.10 -1.98 -1.20
N VAL A 67 7.84 -1.58 -2.23
CA VAL A 67 8.96 -2.39 -2.75
C VAL A 67 10.05 -2.53 -1.68
N GLU A 68 10.56 -3.74 -1.50
CA GLU A 68 11.67 -4.01 -0.57
C GLU A 68 12.89 -3.15 -0.93
N GLY A 69 13.46 -2.46 0.06
CA GLY A 69 14.63 -1.59 -0.13
C GLY A 69 14.32 -0.19 -0.66
N GLN A 70 13.04 0.22 -0.74
CA GLN A 70 12.69 1.62 -1.02
C GLN A 70 13.04 2.58 0.13
N SER A 71 13.05 3.88 -0.20
CA SER A 71 13.42 5.02 0.65
C SER A 71 12.41 5.39 1.74
N VAL A 72 11.37 4.59 1.99
CA VAL A 72 10.41 4.87 3.06
C VAL A 72 11.01 4.42 4.39
N SER A 73 11.20 5.36 5.31
CA SER A 73 11.78 5.04 6.62
C SER A 73 10.85 4.11 7.42
N PRO A 74 11.39 3.18 8.23
CA PRO A 74 10.56 2.32 9.09
C PRO A 74 9.61 3.12 9.99
N THR A 75 10.05 4.29 10.46
CA THR A 75 9.21 5.21 11.25
C THR A 75 8.02 5.73 10.45
N ALA A 76 8.23 6.16 9.20
CA ALA A 76 7.14 6.61 8.34
C ALA A 76 6.10 5.49 8.13
N VAL A 77 6.56 4.26 7.86
CA VAL A 77 5.67 3.09 7.75
C VAL A 77 4.84 2.90 9.02
N MET A 78 5.47 2.94 10.20
CA MET A 78 4.76 2.76 11.47
C MET A 78 3.74 3.87 11.75
N VAL A 79 4.07 5.13 11.45
CA VAL A 79 3.16 6.27 11.62
C VAL A 79 1.95 6.13 10.69
N THR A 80 2.19 5.84 9.41
CA THR A 80 1.11 5.67 8.42
C THR A 80 0.22 4.48 8.78
N ALA A 81 0.80 3.32 9.11
CA ALA A 81 0.05 2.13 9.53
C ALA A 81 -0.82 2.43 10.76
N SER A 82 -0.27 3.10 11.77
CA SER A 82 -1.03 3.50 12.97
C SER A 82 -2.18 4.45 12.64
N GLY A 83 -1.97 5.38 11.71
CA GLY A 83 -3.00 6.28 11.20
C GLY A 83 -4.12 5.53 10.50
N LEU A 84 -3.79 4.55 9.65
CA LEU A 84 -4.77 3.70 8.95
C LEU A 84 -5.60 2.86 9.93
N LEU A 85 -4.97 2.26 10.94
CA LEU A 85 -5.68 1.50 11.98
C LEU A 85 -6.66 2.39 12.74
N ARG A 86 -6.22 3.59 13.14
CA ARG A 86 -7.10 4.58 13.79
C ARG A 86 -8.27 4.99 12.88
N ALA A 87 -8.01 5.22 11.59
CA ALA A 87 -9.05 5.58 10.62
C ALA A 87 -10.08 4.46 10.42
N ALA A 88 -9.67 3.20 10.53
CA ALA A 88 -10.54 2.03 10.49
C ALA A 88 -11.24 1.74 11.83
N ASN A 89 -11.09 2.62 12.83
CA ASN A 89 -11.56 2.42 14.20
C ASN A 89 -11.08 1.09 14.82
N LEU A 90 -9.91 0.61 14.41
CA LEU A 90 -9.28 -0.58 14.98
C LEU A 90 -8.43 -0.14 16.16
N ALA A 91 -8.75 -0.67 17.34
CA ALA A 91 -7.85 -0.53 18.45
C ALA A 91 -6.66 -1.48 18.29
N VAL A 92 -5.44 -0.99 18.57
CA VAL A 92 -4.19 -1.76 18.40
C VAL A 92 -4.23 -3.11 19.15
N PHE A 93 -5.02 -3.22 20.22
CA PHE A 93 -5.23 -4.45 20.98
C PHE A 93 -6.13 -5.51 20.28
N GLU A 94 -6.88 -5.17 19.24
CA GLU A 94 -7.70 -6.14 18.49
C GLU A 94 -6.93 -6.88 17.39
N LEU A 95 -5.75 -6.37 16.99
CA LEU A 95 -4.89 -7.06 16.02
C LEU A 95 -4.35 -8.40 16.55
N GLY A 96 -4.15 -8.51 17.87
CA GLY A 96 -3.78 -9.77 18.51
C GLY A 96 -4.86 -10.85 18.37
N MET A 97 -6.13 -10.48 18.32
CA MET A 97 -7.24 -11.41 18.09
C MET A 97 -7.34 -11.81 16.61
N TRP A 98 -7.06 -10.90 15.67
CA TRP A 98 -7.12 -11.19 14.24
C TRP A 98 -5.97 -12.09 13.75
N GLN A 99 -4.77 -11.98 14.35
CA GLN A 99 -3.67 -12.94 14.16
C GLN A 99 -4.05 -14.34 14.69
N SER A 100 -4.80 -14.42 15.80
CA SER A 100 -5.29 -15.71 16.32
C SER A 100 -6.35 -16.38 15.43
N TRP A 101 -7.06 -15.60 14.60
CA TRP A 101 -8.09 -16.09 13.68
C TRP A 101 -7.55 -16.44 12.28
N THR A 102 -6.46 -15.81 11.83
CA THR A 102 -5.90 -16.04 10.48
C THR A 102 -4.89 -17.19 10.41
N GLY A 103 -4.54 -17.80 11.55
CA GLY A 103 -4.07 -19.19 11.64
C GLY A 103 -2.99 -19.59 10.63
N ARG A 104 -1.99 -18.72 10.42
CA ARG A 104 -0.70 -19.10 9.82
C ARG A 104 0.42 -18.71 10.75
#